data_AF-A0A7N0TKB8-F1
#
_entry.id   AF-A0A7N0TKB8-F1
#
_cell.length_a   1.000
_cell.length_b   1.000
_cell.length_c   1.000
_cell.angle_alpha   90.00
_cell.angle_beta   90.00
_cell.angle_gamma   90.00
#
_symmetry.space_group_name_H-M   'P 1'
#
loop_
_entity.id
_entity.type
_entity.pdbx_description
1 polymer ?
#
loop_
_entity_poly.entity_id
_entity_poly.type
_entity_poly.pdbx_seq_one_letter_code
_entity_poly.pdbx_strand_id
1 'polypeptide(L)'
;MSDIDEKQMILYAQMANLVSLILQWPDINLKEIAENFSKLACNAHTVCDGELRPLGTGLYPVISIINHSCLPNAVLVFEGRTAVVRAIQHIPIGSEVMISYIETAGNTMTRQKALIEQYFFNCACPRCVKMGQSDDVIESAILEGYRCKGEGCNGFMLRDSDDKGFICQKCGLLRDKEEVRQIANEIKTLSNKVENLAASDRQKAVHTYKEIEDLQMNLFHSHSINLMRTREAILKILMELCEWQEALAYCRLTVPAYESGSIKSKLLLCSEHQQNIF
;
A
#
# COMPACT_ATOMS: atom_id res chain seq x y z
N MET A 1 -15.61 8.15 20.26
CA MET A 1 -14.21 7.82 20.61
C MET A 1 -14.19 6.59 21.54
N SER A 2 -14.90 5.51 21.21
CA SER A 2 -15.06 4.35 22.10
C SER A 2 -14.13 3.17 21.82
N ASP A 3 -13.36 3.20 20.72
CA ASP A 3 -12.57 2.05 20.23
C ASP A 3 -11.08 2.36 20.08
N ILE A 4 -10.53 3.29 20.87
CA ILE A 4 -9.07 3.44 20.93
C ILE A 4 -8.53 2.32 21.82
N ASP A 5 -7.66 1.47 21.25
CA ASP A 5 -6.99 0.37 21.96
C ASP A 5 -6.30 0.89 23.24
N GLU A 6 -6.38 0.14 24.33
CA GLU A 6 -5.85 0.50 25.65
C GLU A 6 -4.34 0.79 25.57
N LYS A 7 -3.62 0.05 24.72
CA LYS A 7 -2.19 0.27 24.45
C LYS A 7 -1.92 1.62 23.80
N GLN A 8 -2.78 2.06 22.89
CA GLN A 8 -2.65 3.34 22.19
C GLN A 8 -2.89 4.50 23.17
N MET A 9 -3.86 4.36 24.08
CA MET A 9 -4.10 5.34 25.14
C MET A 9 -2.91 5.47 26.10
N ILE A 10 -2.29 4.34 26.46
CA ILE A 10 -1.06 4.34 27.27
C ILE A 10 0.07 5.08 26.54
N LEU A 11 0.24 4.82 25.23
CA LEU A 11 1.24 5.51 24.43
C LEU A 11 1.03 7.03 24.41
N TYR A 12 -0.20 7.50 24.17
CA TYR A 12 -0.49 8.94 24.17
C TYR A 12 -0.31 9.59 25.54
N ALA A 13 -0.62 8.88 26.63
CA ALA A 13 -0.33 9.36 27.98
C ALA A 13 1.18 9.47 28.25
N GLN A 14 1.98 8.49 27.79
CA GLN A 14 3.44 8.55 27.89
C GLN A 14 4.03 9.73 27.09
N MET A 15 3.53 9.96 25.86
CA MET A 15 3.93 11.10 25.05
C MET A 15 3.53 12.43 25.71
N ALA A 16 2.35 12.51 26.32
CA ALA A 16 1.90 13.68 27.05
C ALA A 16 2.81 14.02 28.24
N ASN A 17 3.23 13.00 29.01
CA ASN A 17 4.19 13.17 30.10
C ASN A 17 5.54 13.71 29.60
N LEU A 18 6.04 13.19 28.47
CA LEU A 18 7.29 13.66 27.87
C LEU A 18 7.19 15.14 27.44
N VAL A 19 6.09 15.54 26.80
CA VAL A 19 5.83 16.94 26.41
C VAL A 19 5.81 17.84 27.64
N SER A 20 5.13 17.41 28.71
CA SER A 20 5.09 18.15 29.98
C SER A 20 6.47 18.38 30.57
N LEU A 21 7.34 17.37 30.53
CA LEU A 21 8.71 17.46 31.03
C LEU A 21 9.58 18.42 30.21
N ILE A 22 9.38 18.45 28.89
CA ILE A 22 10.17 19.28 27.97
C ILE A 22 9.75 20.76 28.04
N LEU A 23 8.44 21.03 27.99
CA LEU A 23 7.95 22.41 27.91
C LEU A 23 7.94 23.12 29.26
N GLN A 24 7.73 22.37 30.36
CA GLN A 24 7.67 22.89 31.74
C GLN A 24 6.72 24.08 31.92
N TRP A 25 5.65 24.14 31.12
CA TRP A 25 4.65 25.20 31.22
C TRP A 25 3.74 24.97 32.43
N PRO A 26 3.40 26.04 33.17
CA PRO A 26 2.69 25.93 34.45
C PRO A 26 1.26 25.37 34.33
N ASP A 27 0.61 25.50 33.17
CA ASP A 27 -0.79 25.12 32.95
C ASP A 27 -0.95 23.93 31.96
N ILE A 28 0.06 23.06 31.83
CA ILE A 28 -0.04 21.90 30.94
C ILE A 28 -1.06 20.88 31.46
N ASN A 29 -2.06 20.58 30.63
CA ASN A 29 -3.04 19.54 30.89
C ASN A 29 -2.71 18.27 30.10
N LEU A 30 -2.28 17.21 30.81
CA LEU A 30 -1.92 15.93 30.20
C LEU A 30 -3.07 15.29 29.40
N LYS A 31 -4.31 15.45 29.85
CA LYS A 31 -5.48 14.93 29.15
C LYS A 31 -5.67 15.64 27.81
N GLU A 32 -5.55 16.97 27.80
CA GLU A 32 -5.64 17.76 26.58
C GLU A 32 -4.52 17.39 25.59
N ILE A 33 -3.29 17.19 26.08
CA ILE A 33 -2.18 16.76 25.24
C ILE A 33 -2.45 15.37 24.63
N ALA A 34 -2.92 14.41 25.41
CA ALA A 34 -3.27 13.08 24.90
C ALA A 34 -4.41 13.14 23.87
N GLU A 35 -5.43 13.97 24.09
CA GLU A 35 -6.49 14.24 23.11
C GLU A 35 -5.94 14.86 21.82
N ASN A 36 -5.00 15.79 21.92
CA ASN A 36 -4.37 16.42 20.76
C ASN A 36 -3.49 15.44 19.99
N PHE A 37 -2.75 14.55 20.66
CA PHE A 37 -2.05 13.45 19.99
C PHE A 37 -3.01 12.51 19.26
N SER A 38 -4.16 12.19 19.87
CA SER A 38 -5.18 11.36 19.24
C SER A 38 -5.74 12.01 17.97
N LYS A 39 -6.01 13.32 18.01
CA LYS A 39 -6.44 14.10 16.84
C LYS A 39 -5.36 14.12 15.77
N LEU A 40 -4.10 14.40 16.14
CA LEU A 40 -2.99 14.44 15.20
C LEU A 40 -2.78 13.08 14.52
N ALA A 41 -2.83 11.98 15.27
CA ALA A 41 -2.64 10.64 14.73
C ALA A 41 -3.66 10.27 13.65
N CYS A 42 -4.90 10.75 13.77
CA CYS A 42 -5.98 10.44 12.82
C CYS A 42 -6.08 11.42 11.65
N ASN A 43 -5.59 12.67 11.80
CA ASN A 43 -5.89 13.76 10.87
C ASN A 43 -4.64 14.37 10.21
N ALA A 44 -3.45 14.02 10.67
CA ALA A 44 -2.23 14.48 10.05
C ALA A 44 -1.98 13.74 8.73
N HIS A 45 -1.50 14.47 7.74
CA HIS A 45 -1.18 13.94 6.42
C HIS A 45 0.34 13.96 6.19
N THR A 46 0.87 12.91 5.59
CA THR A 46 2.20 12.94 5.02
C THR A 46 2.19 13.84 3.78
N VAL A 47 2.90 14.95 3.86
CA VAL A 47 3.12 15.88 2.75
C VAL A 47 4.17 15.27 1.84
N CYS A 48 3.85 15.14 0.56
CA CYS A 48 4.75 14.57 -0.44
C CYS A 48 5.09 15.56 -1.55
N ASP A 49 6.21 15.36 -2.24
CA ASP A 49 6.50 16.06 -3.49
C ASP A 49 5.77 15.44 -4.70
N GLY A 50 6.04 15.96 -5.90
CA GLY A 50 5.47 15.47 -7.16
C GLY A 50 5.89 14.05 -7.55
N GLU A 51 6.86 13.45 -6.85
CA GLU A 51 7.27 12.05 -7.00
C GLU A 51 6.74 11.18 -5.86
N LEU A 52 5.77 11.70 -5.08
CA LEU A 52 5.18 11.07 -3.90
C LEU A 52 6.17 10.80 -2.75
N ARG A 53 7.37 11.40 -2.77
CA ARG A 53 8.35 11.23 -1.69
C ARG A 53 7.93 12.02 -0.46
N PRO A 54 7.98 11.43 0.75
CA PRO A 54 7.58 12.12 1.96
C PRO A 54 8.55 13.25 2.29
N LEU A 55 8.02 14.46 2.46
CA LEU A 55 8.76 15.65 2.88
C LEU A 55 8.55 15.98 4.36
N GLY A 56 7.40 15.60 4.91
CA GLY A 56 7.05 15.86 6.31
C GLY A 56 5.60 15.55 6.62
N THR A 57 5.14 16.07 7.76
CA THR A 57 3.78 15.89 8.26
C THR A 57 3.08 17.24 8.34
N GLY A 58 1.84 17.33 7.87
CA GLY A 58 1.03 18.54 7.92
C GLY A 58 -0.39 18.26 8.40
N LEU A 59 -0.95 19.20 9.17
CA LEU A 59 -2.35 19.16 9.62
C LEU A 59 -3.16 20.15 8.79
N TYR A 60 -4.21 19.66 8.14
CA TYR A 60 -5.03 20.45 7.22
C TYR A 60 -6.51 20.29 7.60
N PRO A 61 -7.04 21.07 8.56
CA PRO A 61 -8.38 20.84 9.11
C PRO A 61 -9.51 20.76 8.07
N VAL A 62 -9.44 21.56 7.00
CA VAL A 62 -10.43 21.56 5.90
C VAL A 62 -10.29 20.31 5.01
N ILE A 63 -9.14 19.67 4.98
CA ILE A 63 -8.93 18.41 4.26
C ILE A 63 -9.32 17.23 5.13
N SER A 64 -9.09 17.32 6.44
CA SER A 64 -9.39 16.27 7.41
C SER A 64 -10.89 15.96 7.57
N ILE A 65 -11.80 16.73 6.97
CA ILE A 65 -13.24 16.42 6.91
C ILE A 65 -13.60 15.44 5.78
N ILE A 66 -12.70 15.22 4.80
CA ILE A 66 -13.00 14.44 3.59
C ILE A 66 -12.84 12.96 3.89
N ASN A 67 -13.93 12.19 3.78
CA ASN A 67 -13.95 10.78 4.16
C ASN A 67 -13.19 9.85 3.20
N HIS A 68 -12.97 8.62 3.69
CA HIS A 68 -12.24 7.58 2.99
C HIS A 68 -13.10 6.71 2.07
N SER A 69 -12.60 6.42 0.86
CA SER A 69 -13.06 5.29 0.04
C SER A 69 -11.87 4.52 -0.54
N CYS A 70 -11.95 3.18 -0.58
CA CYS A 70 -10.99 2.34 -1.32
C CYS A 70 -11.18 2.40 -2.84
N LEU A 71 -12.25 3.08 -3.28
CA LEU A 71 -12.53 3.48 -4.66
C LEU A 71 -12.85 5.00 -4.64
N PRO A 72 -11.84 5.85 -4.42
CA PRO A 72 -12.05 7.28 -4.23
C PRO A 72 -12.48 7.96 -5.53
N ASN A 73 -13.14 9.11 -5.42
CA ASN A 73 -13.50 9.95 -6.57
C ASN A 73 -12.66 11.24 -6.65
N ALA A 74 -11.83 11.49 -5.64
CA ALA A 74 -10.85 12.55 -5.59
C ALA A 74 -9.52 12.07 -5.01
N VAL A 75 -8.49 12.89 -5.19
CA VAL A 75 -7.14 12.64 -4.73
C VAL A 75 -6.60 13.85 -3.97
N LEU A 76 -5.84 13.60 -2.91
CA LEU A 76 -5.09 14.63 -2.20
C LEU A 76 -3.65 14.67 -2.72
N VAL A 77 -3.25 15.81 -3.30
CA VAL A 77 -1.87 16.12 -3.71
C VAL A 77 -1.38 17.38 -3.01
N PHE A 78 -0.07 17.63 -3.06
CA PHE A 78 0.54 18.79 -2.41
C PHE A 78 1.32 19.63 -3.41
N GLU A 79 1.10 20.94 -3.36
CA GLU A 79 1.86 21.95 -4.09
C GLU A 79 2.65 22.77 -3.07
N GLY A 80 3.88 22.31 -2.80
CA GLY A 80 4.66 22.79 -1.67
C GLY A 80 3.95 22.46 -0.34
N ARG A 81 3.52 23.50 0.39
CA ARG A 81 2.77 23.33 1.66
C ARG A 81 1.25 23.36 1.46
N THR A 82 0.77 23.60 0.24
CA THR A 82 -0.65 23.72 -0.06
C THR A 82 -1.23 22.33 -0.37
N ALA A 83 -2.27 21.94 0.35
CA ALA A 83 -3.03 20.74 0.06
C ALA A 83 -4.07 21.01 -1.03
N VAL A 84 -4.09 20.18 -2.08
CA VAL A 84 -4.99 20.33 -3.23
C VAL A 84 -5.76 19.03 -3.42
N VAL A 85 -7.09 19.14 -3.46
CA VAL A 85 -7.98 18.01 -3.74
C VAL A 85 -8.46 18.09 -5.18
N ARG A 86 -8.16 17.07 -5.97
CA ARG A 86 -8.52 17.02 -7.40
C ARG A 86 -9.48 15.87 -7.65
N ALA A 87 -10.55 16.11 -8.40
CA ALA A 87 -11.42 15.03 -8.86
C ALA A 87 -10.67 14.14 -9.86
N ILE A 88 -10.81 12.82 -9.73
CA ILE A 88 -10.21 11.83 -10.65
C ILE A 88 -11.26 11.14 -11.53
N GLN A 89 -12.52 11.55 -11.35
CA GLN A 89 -13.68 11.13 -12.12
C GLN A 89 -14.77 12.18 -11.98
N HIS A 90 -15.82 12.10 -12.80
CA HIS A 90 -16.99 12.94 -12.62
C HIS A 90 -17.63 12.69 -11.24
N ILE A 91 -17.93 13.78 -10.51
CA ILE A 91 -18.61 13.75 -9.21
C ILE A 91 -19.98 14.40 -9.40
N PRO A 92 -21.08 13.62 -9.36
CA PRO A 92 -22.42 14.17 -9.49
C PRO A 92 -22.77 15.12 -8.35
N ILE A 93 -23.63 16.12 -8.64
CA ILE A 93 -24.13 17.05 -7.62
C ILE A 93 -24.78 16.26 -6.47
N GLY A 94 -24.47 16.64 -5.23
CA GLY A 94 -24.96 15.98 -4.03
C GLY A 94 -24.23 14.69 -3.63
N SER A 95 -23.24 14.25 -4.42
CA SER A 95 -22.37 13.13 -4.05
C SER A 95 -21.25 13.60 -3.11
N GLU A 96 -20.84 12.72 -2.20
CA GLU A 96 -19.72 12.98 -1.29
C GLU A 96 -18.38 12.94 -2.03
N VAL A 97 -17.47 13.84 -1.67
CA VAL A 97 -16.07 13.82 -2.13
C VAL A 97 -15.28 12.88 -1.21
N MET A 98 -14.60 11.89 -1.79
CA MET A 98 -13.92 10.83 -1.04
C MET A 98 -12.50 10.66 -1.55
N ILE A 99 -11.54 10.57 -0.63
CA ILE A 99 -10.12 10.31 -0.91
C ILE A 99 -9.68 8.94 -0.37
N SER A 100 -8.50 8.45 -0.75
CA SER A 100 -7.90 7.30 -0.06
C SER A 100 -6.99 7.76 1.07
N TYR A 101 -7.13 7.13 2.23
CA TYR A 101 -6.28 7.34 3.42
C TYR A 101 -5.09 6.37 3.45
N ILE A 102 -5.18 5.30 2.66
CA ILE A 102 -4.26 4.17 2.66
C ILE A 102 -3.85 3.81 1.23
N GLU A 103 -2.85 2.93 1.11
CA GLU A 103 -2.55 2.27 -0.16
C GLU A 103 -3.72 1.35 -0.58
N THR A 104 -4.14 1.44 -1.83
CA THR A 104 -5.30 0.72 -2.37
C THR A 104 -4.94 -0.57 -3.12
N ALA A 105 -3.65 -0.82 -3.36
CA ALA A 105 -3.16 -1.99 -4.10
C ALA A 105 -3.37 -3.34 -3.38
N GLY A 106 -3.68 -3.35 -2.07
CA GLY A 106 -3.92 -4.57 -1.29
C GLY A 106 -5.34 -5.12 -1.44
N ASN A 107 -5.56 -6.38 -1.06
CA ASN A 107 -6.89 -6.99 -1.01
C ASN A 107 -7.79 -6.35 0.07
N THR A 108 -9.08 -6.71 0.08
CA THR A 108 -10.05 -6.09 0.98
C THR A 108 -9.70 -6.30 2.46
N MET A 109 -9.19 -7.47 2.85
CA MET A 109 -8.77 -7.72 4.23
C MET A 109 -7.59 -6.83 4.65
N THR A 110 -6.57 -6.71 3.81
CA THR A 110 -5.40 -5.85 4.03
C THR A 110 -5.82 -4.38 4.18
N ARG A 111 -6.73 -3.90 3.32
CA ARG A 111 -7.24 -2.52 3.38
C ARG A 111 -8.06 -2.27 4.64
N GLN A 112 -8.98 -3.17 5.01
CA GLN A 112 -9.77 -3.03 6.23
C GLN A 112 -8.89 -3.03 7.47
N LYS A 113 -7.91 -3.94 7.53
CA LYS A 113 -6.95 -3.98 8.64
C LYS A 113 -6.23 -2.64 8.82
N ALA A 114 -5.68 -2.08 7.74
CA ALA A 114 -4.99 -0.78 7.80
C ALA A 114 -5.92 0.35 8.29
N LEU A 115 -7.18 0.36 7.87
CA LEU A 115 -8.16 1.36 8.30
C LEU A 115 -8.57 1.20 9.77
N ILE A 116 -8.76 -0.03 10.25
CA ILE A 116 -9.08 -0.30 11.65
C ILE A 116 -7.89 0.08 12.54
N GLU A 117 -6.68 -0.32 12.18
CA GLU A 117 -5.48 -0.09 12.99
C GLU A 117 -5.12 1.41 13.10
N GLN A 118 -5.31 2.18 12.02
CA GLN A 118 -4.93 3.60 12.01
C GLN A 118 -6.09 4.57 12.27
N TYR A 119 -7.29 4.26 11.80
CA TYR A 119 -8.44 5.17 11.79
C TYR A 119 -9.66 4.63 12.53
N PHE A 120 -9.59 3.41 13.07
CA PHE A 120 -10.61 2.81 13.95
C PHE A 120 -12.00 2.68 13.32
N PHE A 121 -12.08 2.42 12.01
CA PHE A 121 -13.35 2.19 11.33
C PHE A 121 -13.27 1.08 10.26
N ASN A 122 -14.43 0.51 9.94
CA ASN A 122 -14.61 -0.41 8.81
C ASN A 122 -15.13 0.34 7.59
N CYS A 123 -14.46 0.19 6.45
CA CYS A 123 -14.88 0.82 5.21
C CYS A 123 -16.05 0.08 4.56
N ALA A 124 -17.11 0.79 4.20
CA ALA A 124 -18.29 0.26 3.52
C ALA A 124 -18.41 0.74 2.06
N CYS A 125 -17.29 1.11 1.42
CA CYS A 125 -17.31 1.56 0.02
C CYS A 125 -17.70 0.43 -0.95
N PRO A 126 -18.08 0.74 -2.21
CA PRO A 126 -18.51 -0.26 -3.20
C PRO A 126 -17.50 -1.39 -3.46
N ARG A 127 -16.20 -1.14 -3.23
CA ARG A 127 -15.16 -2.17 -3.32
C ARG A 127 -15.14 -3.09 -2.10
N CYS A 128 -15.31 -2.54 -0.90
CA CYS A 128 -15.24 -3.31 0.36
C CYS A 128 -16.52 -4.10 0.67
N VAL A 129 -17.70 -3.64 0.25
CA VAL A 129 -18.96 -4.39 0.45
C VAL A 129 -19.03 -5.69 -0.36
N LYS A 130 -18.13 -5.86 -1.35
CA LYS A 130 -17.99 -7.08 -2.13
C LYS A 130 -17.16 -8.16 -1.43
N MET A 131 -16.72 -7.96 -0.19
CA MET A 131 -15.89 -8.93 0.53
C MET A 131 -16.49 -10.34 0.47
N GLY A 132 -15.70 -11.31 0.04
CA GLY A 132 -16.11 -12.71 -0.09
C GLY A 132 -16.98 -13.04 -1.30
N GLN A 133 -17.34 -12.06 -2.14
CA GLN A 133 -18.01 -12.30 -3.43
C GLN A 133 -16.98 -12.72 -4.49
N SER A 134 -17.45 -13.23 -5.64
CA SER A 134 -16.59 -13.73 -6.72
C SER A 134 -15.55 -12.72 -7.17
N ASP A 135 -15.94 -11.45 -7.35
CA ASP A 135 -15.03 -10.39 -7.80
C ASP A 135 -13.90 -10.14 -6.80
N ASP A 136 -14.21 -10.10 -5.51
CA ASP A 136 -13.24 -9.88 -4.43
C ASP A 136 -12.29 -11.07 -4.26
N VAL A 137 -12.80 -12.29 -4.43
CA VAL A 137 -11.98 -13.52 -4.41
C VAL A 137 -11.01 -13.52 -5.59
N ILE A 138 -11.48 -13.17 -6.79
CA ILE A 138 -10.64 -13.07 -7.99
C ILE A 138 -9.57 -11.99 -7.81
N GLU A 139 -9.97 -10.79 -7.38
CA GLU A 139 -9.05 -9.68 -7.12
C GLU A 139 -8.00 -10.08 -6.08
N SER A 140 -8.42 -10.66 -4.96
CA SER A 140 -7.51 -11.13 -3.90
C SER A 140 -6.52 -12.17 -4.40
N ALA A 141 -6.97 -13.11 -5.24
CA ALA A 141 -6.10 -14.14 -5.80
C ALA A 141 -5.11 -13.60 -6.83
N ILE A 142 -5.47 -12.53 -7.56
CA ILE A 142 -4.58 -11.85 -8.50
C ILE A 142 -3.54 -11.00 -7.77
N LEU A 143 -3.95 -10.24 -6.75
CA LEU A 143 -3.08 -9.31 -6.04
C LEU A 143 -2.13 -10.02 -5.06
N GLU A 144 -2.65 -10.99 -4.30
CA GLU A 144 -1.94 -11.61 -3.18
C GLU A 144 -1.89 -13.14 -3.25
N GLY A 145 -2.59 -13.76 -4.21
CA GLY A 145 -2.64 -15.21 -4.38
C GLY A 145 -1.53 -15.79 -5.25
N TYR A 146 -1.47 -17.12 -5.29
CA TYR A 146 -0.47 -17.86 -6.06
C TYR A 146 -0.92 -18.09 -7.49
N ARG A 147 0.04 -18.10 -8.42
CA ARG A 147 -0.21 -18.48 -9.82
C ARG A 147 -0.16 -19.99 -10.02
N CYS A 148 -0.79 -20.45 -11.09
CA CYS A 148 -0.65 -21.81 -11.58
C CYS A 148 0.78 -22.08 -12.07
N LYS A 149 1.30 -23.28 -11.75
CA LYS A 149 2.58 -23.79 -12.25
C LYS A 149 2.50 -24.48 -13.62
N GLY A 150 1.29 -24.70 -14.15
CA GLY A 150 1.10 -25.30 -15.46
C GLY A 150 1.58 -24.39 -16.59
N GLU A 151 2.31 -24.94 -17.55
CA GLU A 151 2.77 -24.20 -18.73
C GLU A 151 1.57 -23.63 -19.51
N GLY A 152 1.66 -22.34 -19.87
CA GLY A 152 0.59 -21.62 -20.59
C GLY A 152 -0.67 -21.32 -19.77
N CYS A 153 -0.76 -21.74 -18.49
CA CYS A 153 -1.92 -21.49 -17.65
C CYS A 153 -1.79 -20.16 -16.88
N ASN A 154 -2.73 -19.24 -17.14
CA ASN A 154 -2.89 -17.98 -16.41
C ASN A 154 -4.00 -18.07 -15.34
N GLY A 155 -4.16 -19.24 -14.73
CA GLY A 155 -5.05 -19.44 -13.59
C GLY A 155 -4.38 -19.04 -12.27
N PHE A 156 -5.20 -18.74 -11.27
CA PHE A 156 -4.75 -18.57 -9.90
C PHE A 156 -5.15 -19.78 -9.05
N MET A 157 -4.47 -19.92 -7.92
CA MET A 157 -4.59 -21.07 -7.04
C MET A 157 -5.52 -20.77 -5.87
N LEU A 158 -6.50 -21.64 -5.65
CA LEU A 158 -7.40 -21.61 -4.50
C LEU A 158 -7.00 -22.69 -3.49
N ARG A 159 -7.31 -22.49 -2.21
CA ARG A 159 -7.03 -23.51 -1.17
C ARG A 159 -7.79 -24.79 -1.47
N ASP A 160 -7.08 -25.91 -1.37
CA ASP A 160 -7.67 -27.25 -1.43
C ASP A 160 -8.49 -27.53 -0.14
N SER A 161 -9.59 -28.26 -0.27
CA SER A 161 -10.46 -28.61 0.87
C SER A 161 -9.76 -29.53 1.88
N ASP A 162 -8.80 -30.32 1.42
CA ASP A 162 -8.01 -31.24 2.24
C ASP A 162 -6.75 -30.60 2.84
N ASP A 163 -6.53 -29.29 2.63
CA ASP A 163 -5.35 -28.52 3.06
C ASP A 163 -3.99 -29.11 2.60
N LYS A 164 -4.00 -29.98 1.57
CA LYS A 164 -2.80 -30.57 0.96
C LYS A 164 -2.04 -29.57 0.10
N GLY A 165 -2.71 -28.52 -0.36
CA GLY A 165 -2.11 -27.55 -1.26
C GLY A 165 -3.13 -26.58 -1.82
N PHE A 166 -2.92 -26.23 -3.08
CA PHE A 166 -3.77 -25.30 -3.79
C PHE A 166 -4.15 -25.86 -5.14
N ILE A 167 -5.40 -25.66 -5.58
CA ILE A 167 -5.92 -26.14 -6.86
C ILE A 167 -6.11 -24.96 -7.79
N CYS A 168 -5.60 -25.09 -9.01
CA CYS A 168 -5.80 -24.09 -10.05
C CYS A 168 -7.27 -24.06 -10.48
N GLN A 169 -7.89 -22.89 -10.41
CA GLN A 169 -9.29 -22.74 -10.80
C GLN A 169 -9.59 -22.98 -12.29
N LYS A 170 -8.56 -22.97 -13.16
CA LYS A 170 -8.71 -23.14 -14.62
C LYS A 170 -8.42 -24.56 -15.08
N CYS A 171 -7.24 -25.09 -14.72
CA CYS A 171 -6.80 -26.40 -15.21
C CYS A 171 -6.86 -27.52 -14.16
N GLY A 172 -7.27 -27.23 -12.92
CA GLY A 172 -7.36 -28.23 -11.85
C GLY A 172 -6.02 -28.73 -11.31
N LEU A 173 -4.89 -28.19 -11.78
CA LEU A 173 -3.57 -28.60 -11.32
C LEU A 173 -3.37 -28.30 -9.84
N LEU A 174 -2.92 -29.30 -9.08
CA LEU A 174 -2.53 -29.16 -7.68
C LEU A 174 -1.11 -28.60 -7.57
N ARG A 175 -0.93 -27.56 -6.75
CA ARG A 175 0.36 -27.06 -6.30
C ARG A 175 0.52 -27.38 -4.83
N ASP A 176 1.64 -28.03 -4.50
CA ASP A 176 1.90 -28.54 -3.17
C ASP A 176 2.13 -27.39 -2.17
N LYS A 177 1.66 -27.58 -0.93
CA LYS A 177 1.77 -26.56 0.13
C LYS A 177 3.21 -26.35 0.58
N GLU A 178 4.01 -27.41 0.66
CA GLU A 178 5.41 -27.33 1.06
C GLU A 178 6.28 -26.71 -0.04
N GLU A 179 5.98 -26.99 -1.32
CA GLU A 179 6.58 -26.28 -2.47
C GLU A 179 6.41 -24.75 -2.32
N VAL A 180 5.17 -24.31 -2.10
CA VAL A 180 4.84 -22.89 -1.90
C VAL A 180 5.54 -22.31 -0.67
N ARG A 181 5.54 -23.04 0.44
CA ARG A 181 6.19 -22.63 1.69
C ARG A 181 7.70 -22.47 1.52
N GLN A 182 8.35 -23.36 0.78
CA GLN A 182 9.79 -23.32 0.56
C GLN A 182 10.20 -22.07 -0.22
N ILE A 183 9.52 -21.79 -1.33
CA ILE A 183 9.75 -20.57 -2.14
C ILE A 183 9.48 -19.31 -1.29
N ALA A 184 8.39 -19.29 -0.52
CA ALA A 184 8.07 -18.15 0.34
C ALA A 184 9.13 -17.91 1.43
N ASN A 185 9.69 -18.96 2.02
CA ASN A 185 10.77 -18.86 3.01
C ASN A 185 12.08 -18.37 2.39
N GLU A 186 12.38 -18.78 1.16
CA GLU A 186 13.54 -18.28 0.42
C GLU A 186 13.41 -16.78 0.12
N ILE A 187 12.24 -16.36 -0.41
CA ILE A 187 11.91 -14.94 -0.60
C ILE A 187 12.11 -14.17 0.70
N LYS A 188 11.57 -14.66 1.82
CA LYS A 188 11.71 -14.02 3.13
C LYS A 188 13.17 -13.88 3.57
N THR A 189 13.98 -14.91 3.33
CA THR A 189 15.40 -14.92 3.68
C THR A 189 16.17 -13.88 2.88
N LEU A 190 15.91 -13.78 1.57
CA LEU A 190 16.50 -12.76 0.70
C LEU A 190 16.01 -11.36 1.07
N SER A 191 14.73 -11.16 1.37
CA SER A 191 14.20 -9.86 1.81
C SER A 191 14.93 -9.34 3.05
N ASN A 192 15.12 -10.19 4.07
CA ASN A 192 15.88 -9.83 5.27
C ASN A 192 17.34 -9.49 4.94
N LYS A 193 17.95 -10.18 3.97
CA LYS A 193 19.31 -9.89 3.50
C LYS A 193 19.38 -8.50 2.85
N VAL A 194 18.39 -8.13 2.03
CA VAL A 194 18.39 -6.83 1.35
C VAL A 194 18.15 -5.66 2.29
N GLU A 195 17.32 -5.82 3.32
CA GLU A 195 17.14 -4.78 4.35
C GLU A 195 18.46 -4.32 4.97
N ASN A 196 19.43 -5.25 5.12
CA ASN A 196 20.77 -4.95 5.61
C ASN A 196 21.73 -4.37 4.54
N LEU A 197 21.50 -4.69 3.26
CA LEU A 197 22.37 -4.28 2.15
C LEU A 197 21.98 -2.94 1.52
N ALA A 198 20.71 -2.56 1.52
CA ALA A 198 20.21 -1.43 0.76
C ALA A 198 20.92 -0.09 1.09
N ALA A 199 21.41 0.07 2.32
CA ALA A 199 22.16 1.26 2.73
C ALA A 199 23.68 1.18 2.46
N SER A 200 24.23 -0.03 2.31
CA SER A 200 25.69 -0.27 2.26
C SER A 200 26.20 -0.62 0.86
N ASP A 201 25.43 -1.39 0.08
CA ASP A 201 25.81 -1.84 -1.26
C ASP A 201 24.56 -1.96 -2.16
N ARG A 202 24.27 -0.86 -2.87
CA ARG A 202 23.11 -0.75 -3.77
C ARG A 202 23.16 -1.77 -4.92
N GLN A 203 24.33 -2.07 -5.46
CA GLN A 203 24.44 -3.00 -6.59
C GLN A 203 24.09 -4.43 -6.16
N LYS A 204 24.60 -4.87 -5.01
CA LYS A 204 24.24 -6.18 -4.44
C LYS A 204 22.77 -6.23 -4.02
N ALA A 205 22.20 -5.11 -3.55
CA ALA A 205 20.78 -5.02 -3.26
C ALA A 205 19.93 -5.24 -4.53
N VAL A 206 20.26 -4.60 -5.66
CA VAL A 206 19.59 -4.84 -6.95
C VAL A 206 19.69 -6.31 -7.36
N HIS A 207 20.87 -6.91 -7.28
CA HIS A 207 21.04 -8.33 -7.64
C HIS A 207 20.16 -9.25 -6.79
N THR A 208 20.15 -9.04 -5.47
CA THR A 208 19.34 -9.84 -4.55
C THR A 208 17.83 -9.60 -4.79
N TYR A 209 17.40 -8.38 -5.12
CA TYR A 209 16.01 -8.12 -5.49
C TYR A 209 15.60 -8.82 -6.80
N LYS A 210 16.52 -8.97 -7.76
CA LYS A 210 16.26 -9.75 -8.99
C LYS A 210 16.07 -11.24 -8.68
N GLU A 211 16.87 -11.81 -7.77
CA GLU A 211 16.65 -13.17 -7.27
C GLU A 211 15.25 -13.32 -6.63
N ILE A 212 14.83 -12.33 -5.83
CA ILE A 212 13.47 -12.28 -5.26
C ILE A 212 12.41 -12.20 -6.36
N GLU A 213 12.62 -11.38 -7.38
CA GLU A 213 11.70 -11.23 -8.51
C GLU A 213 11.48 -12.56 -9.24
N ASP A 214 12.55 -13.31 -9.52
CA ASP A 214 12.47 -14.62 -10.18
C ASP A 214 11.63 -15.62 -9.38
N LEU A 215 11.86 -15.69 -8.07
CA LEU A 215 11.06 -16.52 -7.17
C LEU A 215 9.59 -16.06 -7.14
N GLN A 216 9.36 -14.75 -7.12
CA GLN A 216 8.01 -14.17 -7.13
C GLN A 216 7.29 -14.43 -8.46
N MET A 217 7.96 -14.39 -9.61
CA MET A 217 7.38 -14.73 -10.91
C MET A 217 7.00 -16.21 -11.04
N ASN A 218 7.67 -17.10 -10.29
CA ASN A 218 7.27 -18.49 -10.16
C ASN A 218 6.05 -18.65 -9.22
N LEU A 219 6.00 -17.87 -8.14
CA LEU A 219 5.03 -18.05 -7.07
C LEU A 219 3.71 -17.30 -7.29
N PHE A 220 3.76 -16.04 -7.72
CA PHE A 220 2.63 -15.11 -7.75
C PHE A 220 2.18 -14.76 -9.16
N HIS A 221 0.97 -14.21 -9.28
CA HIS A 221 0.47 -13.68 -10.54
C HIS A 221 1.27 -12.45 -10.99
N SER A 222 1.28 -12.15 -12.29
CA SER A 222 2.03 -11.02 -12.87
C SER A 222 1.59 -9.64 -12.36
N HIS A 223 0.38 -9.55 -11.81
CA HIS A 223 -0.20 -8.35 -11.21
C HIS A 223 -0.17 -8.39 -9.68
N SER A 224 0.64 -9.28 -9.09
CA SER A 224 0.75 -9.37 -7.64
C SER A 224 1.39 -8.12 -7.07
N ILE A 225 0.82 -7.61 -5.97
CA ILE A 225 1.37 -6.48 -5.23
C ILE A 225 2.79 -6.77 -4.72
N ASN A 226 3.10 -8.02 -4.40
CA ASN A 226 4.43 -8.42 -3.93
C ASN A 226 5.47 -8.26 -5.04
N LEU A 227 5.13 -8.68 -6.26
CA LEU A 227 5.98 -8.53 -7.43
C LEU A 227 6.15 -7.06 -7.81
N MET A 228 5.06 -6.28 -7.78
CA MET A 228 5.10 -4.83 -8.03
C MET A 228 6.04 -4.11 -7.06
N ARG A 229 5.91 -4.37 -5.75
CA ARG A 229 6.75 -3.74 -4.72
C ARG A 229 8.23 -4.06 -4.90
N THR A 230 8.57 -5.30 -5.24
CA THR A 230 9.96 -5.68 -5.56
C THR A 230 10.48 -4.90 -6.77
N ARG A 231 9.69 -4.82 -7.85
CA ARG A 231 10.06 -4.08 -9.06
C ARG A 231 10.23 -2.58 -8.81
N GLU A 232 9.39 -1.99 -7.96
CA GLU A 232 9.53 -0.59 -7.54
C GLU A 232 10.78 -0.34 -6.72
N ALA A 233 11.13 -1.27 -5.82
CA ALA A 233 12.38 -1.19 -5.07
C ALA A 233 13.59 -1.25 -6.01
N ILE A 234 13.58 -2.16 -6.99
CA ILE A 234 14.62 -2.24 -8.02
C ILE A 234 14.70 -0.94 -8.81
N LEU A 235 13.56 -0.45 -9.33
CA LEU A 235 13.47 0.79 -10.08
C LEU A 235 14.08 1.95 -9.31
N LYS A 236 13.70 2.12 -8.04
CA LYS A 236 14.20 3.21 -7.19
C LYS A 236 15.72 3.16 -7.05
N ILE A 237 16.28 1.98 -6.77
CA ILE A 237 17.73 1.83 -6.60
C ILE A 237 18.46 2.08 -7.93
N LEU A 238 17.93 1.59 -9.07
CA LEU A 238 18.51 1.84 -10.38
C LEU A 238 18.52 3.34 -10.74
N MET A 239 17.46 4.08 -10.39
CA MET A 239 17.42 5.53 -10.55
C MET A 239 18.49 6.22 -9.69
N GLU A 240 18.69 5.79 -8.45
CA GLU A 240 19.77 6.31 -7.58
C GLU A 240 21.17 6.01 -8.12
N LEU A 241 21.33 4.89 -8.83
CA LEU A 241 22.58 4.48 -9.49
C LEU A 241 22.76 5.10 -10.89
N CYS A 242 21.78 5.86 -11.37
CA CYS A 242 21.74 6.42 -12.73
C CYS A 242 21.73 5.37 -13.85
N GLU A 243 21.23 4.15 -13.59
CA GLU A 243 21.10 3.06 -14.57
C GLU A 243 19.78 3.19 -15.35
N TRP A 244 19.66 4.26 -16.13
CA TRP A 244 18.39 4.71 -16.71
C TRP A 244 17.72 3.73 -17.67
N GLN A 245 18.49 2.97 -18.44
CA GLN A 245 17.95 2.02 -19.40
C GLN A 245 17.25 0.86 -18.70
N GLU A 246 17.86 0.33 -17.65
CA GLU A 246 17.28 -0.75 -16.87
C GLU A 246 16.12 -0.25 -16.00
N ALA A 247 16.26 0.95 -15.41
CA ALA A 247 15.16 1.61 -14.70
C ALA A 247 13.92 1.74 -15.61
N LEU A 248 14.08 2.20 -16.85
CA LEU A 248 12.99 2.31 -17.81
C LEU A 248 12.34 0.94 -18.14
N ALA A 249 13.13 -0.13 -18.22
CA ALA A 249 12.59 -1.47 -18.41
C ALA A 249 11.68 -1.88 -17.24
N TYR A 250 12.11 -1.64 -16.00
CA TYR A 250 11.30 -1.90 -14.81
C TYR A 250 10.05 -1.00 -14.73
N CYS A 251 10.13 0.28 -15.11
CA CYS A 251 8.95 1.14 -15.23
C CYS A 251 7.88 0.51 -16.15
N ARG A 252 8.28 -0.01 -17.31
CA ARG A 252 7.35 -0.64 -18.27
C ARG A 252 6.71 -1.92 -17.71
N LEU A 253 7.37 -2.61 -16.79
CA LEU A 253 6.84 -3.80 -16.13
C LEU A 253 5.82 -3.48 -15.03
N THR A 254 5.85 -2.28 -14.44
CA THR A 254 4.94 -1.88 -13.36
C THR A 254 3.69 -1.16 -13.85
N VAL A 255 3.79 -0.40 -14.96
CA VAL A 255 2.67 0.38 -15.52
C VAL A 255 1.38 -0.43 -15.73
N PRO A 256 1.39 -1.63 -16.36
CA PRO A 256 0.14 -2.37 -16.59
C PRO A 256 -0.60 -2.74 -15.31
N ALA A 257 0.13 -2.98 -14.22
CA ALA A 257 -0.47 -3.30 -12.95
C ALA A 257 -1.14 -2.08 -12.30
N TYR A 258 -0.57 -0.88 -12.47
CA TYR A 258 -1.17 0.40 -12.07
C TYR A 258 -2.36 0.83 -12.92
N GLU A 259 -2.36 0.46 -14.21
CA GLU A 259 -3.50 0.73 -15.09
C GLU A 259 -4.68 -0.23 -14.84
N SER A 260 -4.41 -1.39 -14.22
CA SER A 260 -5.46 -2.32 -13.85
C SER A 260 -6.45 -1.65 -12.88
N GLY A 261 -7.76 -1.83 -13.12
CA GLY A 261 -8.82 -1.13 -12.38
C GLY A 261 -8.80 -1.32 -10.86
N SER A 262 -8.10 -2.34 -10.38
CA SER A 262 -7.90 -2.65 -8.96
C SER A 262 -6.83 -1.79 -8.25
N ILE A 263 -5.93 -1.17 -9.02
CA ILE A 263 -4.79 -0.37 -8.52
C ILE A 263 -4.73 0.98 -9.24
N LYS A 264 -5.88 1.61 -9.52
CA LYS A 264 -5.90 3.03 -9.89
C LYS A 264 -5.48 3.86 -8.67
N SER A 265 -4.17 4.00 -8.49
CA SER A 265 -3.54 4.71 -7.39
C SER A 265 -3.25 6.18 -7.78
N LYS A 266 -2.77 6.95 -6.80
CA LYS A 266 -2.25 8.32 -6.93
C LYS A 266 -1.31 8.54 -8.13
N LEU A 267 -0.64 7.49 -8.62
CA LEU A 267 0.40 7.56 -9.66
C LEU A 267 -0.11 8.02 -11.03
N LEU A 268 -1.37 7.74 -11.38
CA LEU A 268 -1.96 8.17 -12.66
C LEU A 268 -2.01 9.70 -12.83
N LEU A 269 -1.91 10.46 -11.74
CA LEU A 269 -1.90 11.93 -11.79
C LEU A 269 -0.52 12.52 -12.01
N CYS A 270 0.55 11.80 -11.66
CA CYS A 270 1.91 12.23 -12.00
C CYS A 270 2.14 12.18 -13.51
N SER A 271 1.52 11.22 -14.22
CA SER A 271 1.61 11.12 -15.68
C SER A 271 0.82 12.21 -16.42
N GLU A 272 -0.34 12.62 -15.91
CA GLU A 272 -1.12 13.71 -16.55
C GLU A 272 -0.45 15.08 -16.37
N HIS A 273 0.31 15.27 -15.28
CA HIS A 273 1.13 16.48 -15.08
C HIS A 273 2.33 16.56 -16.04
N GLN A 274 2.80 15.44 -16.60
CA GLN A 274 3.85 15.47 -17.63
C GLN A 274 3.31 15.70 -19.04
N GLN A 275 2.03 15.42 -19.31
CA GLN A 275 1.41 15.67 -20.62
C GLN A 275 1.08 17.14 -20.88
N ASN A 276 1.15 18.01 -19.87
CA ASN A 276 0.90 19.46 -20.00
C ASN A 276 2.18 20.31 -19.90
N ILE A 277 3.37 19.71 -20.03
CA ILE A 277 4.68 20.42 -20.00
C ILE A 277 5.41 20.32 -21.36
N PHE A 278 4.75 19.85 -22.42
CA PHE A 278 5.24 19.97 -23.80
C PHE A 278 4.16 20.50 -24.72
#